data_AF-A0A5N9CXE3-F1
#
_entry.id   AF-A0A5N9CXE3-F1
#
_cell.length_a   1.000
_cell.length_b   1.000
_cell.length_c   1.000
_cell.angle_alpha   90.00
_cell.angle_beta   90.00
_cell.angle_gamma   90.00
#
_symmetry.space_group_name_H-M   'P 1'
#
loop_
_entity.id
_entity.type
_entity.pdbx_description
1 polymer ?
#
loop_
_entity_poly.entity_id
_entity_poly.type
_entity_poly.pdbx_seq_one_letter_code
_entity_poly.pdbx_strand_id
1 'polypeptide(L)' 'TFHAINNMCSHMKGRLAKSWLDDVEVICPFHSSRFSVVTGEALTRPATKSVQTYEVRISGEEILIKSANV' A
#
# COMPACT_ATOMS: atom_id res chain seq x y z
N THR A 1 -2.74 2.75 14.14
CA THR A 1 -1.55 3.42 13.57
C THR A 1 -1.87 3.88 12.17
N PHE A 2 -1.12 4.82 11.61
CA PHE A 2 -1.28 5.21 10.21
C PHE A 2 -0.11 4.67 9.39
N HIS A 3 -0.44 4.13 8.22
CA HIS A 3 0.51 3.63 7.25
C HIS A 3 0.14 4.17 5.87
N ALA A 4 1.14 4.34 5.01
CA ALA A 4 0.96 4.81 3.66
C ALA A 4 1.84 3.99 2.71
N ILE A 5 1.22 3.49 1.65
CA ILE A 5 1.88 2.72 0.59
C ILE A 5 1.44 3.23 -0.78
N ASN A 6 2.20 2.91 -1.82
CA ASN A 6 1.85 3.29 -3.18
C ASN A 6 0.54 2.63 -3.57
N ASN A 7 -0.42 3.45 -4.01
CA ASN A 7 -1.74 2.99 -4.42
C ASN A 7 -1.70 2.13 -5.71
N MET A 8 -0.58 2.11 -6.44
CA MET A 8 -0.42 1.27 -7.60
C MET A 8 0.11 -0.12 -7.23
N CYS A 9 -0.67 -1.15 -7.53
CA CYS A 9 -0.22 -2.54 -7.44
C CYS A 9 1.05 -2.72 -8.28
N SER A 10 2.05 -3.39 -7.71
CA SER A 10 3.33 -3.62 -8.39
C SER A 10 3.27 -4.68 -9.50
N HIS A 11 2.19 -5.46 -9.57
CA HIS A 11 1.97 -6.45 -10.62
C HIS A 11 1.51 -5.78 -11.93
N MET A 12 0.42 -5.00 -11.86
CA MET A 12 -0.23 -4.35 -13.00
C MET A 12 -0.98 -3.10 -12.52
N LYS A 13 -1.82 -2.48 -13.36
CA LYS A 13 -2.47 -1.18 -13.10
C LYS A 13 -3.60 -1.17 -12.04
N GLY A 14 -3.59 -2.10 -11.10
CA GLY A 14 -4.60 -2.20 -10.04
C GLY A 14 -4.44 -1.10 -8.99
N ARG A 15 -5.52 -0.40 -8.63
CA ARG A 15 -5.52 0.60 -7.55
C ARG A 15 -5.88 -0.06 -6.22
N LEU A 16 -4.94 -0.14 -5.28
CA LEU A 16 -5.11 -0.85 -4.00
C LEU A 16 -6.21 -0.20 -3.13
N ALA A 17 -6.36 1.13 -3.19
CA ALA A 17 -7.40 1.86 -2.45
C ALA A 17 -8.84 1.61 -2.96
N LYS A 18 -9.02 0.82 -4.03
CA LYS A 18 -10.33 0.43 -4.56
C LYS A 18 -10.77 -0.96 -4.11
N SER A 19 -10.15 -1.50 -3.07
CA SER A 19 -10.41 -2.86 -2.59
C SER A 19 -10.50 -2.91 -1.07
N TRP A 20 -10.31 -4.11 -0.51
CA TRP A 20 -10.51 -4.43 0.90
C TRP A 20 -9.19 -4.44 1.68
N LEU A 21 -9.26 -4.04 2.95
CA LEU A 21 -8.19 -4.16 3.94
C LEU A 21 -8.58 -5.26 4.93
N ASP A 22 -7.74 -6.30 5.02
CA ASP A 22 -7.89 -7.40 5.95
C ASP A 22 -6.73 -7.33 6.96
N ASP A 23 -7.02 -6.83 8.16
CA ASP A 23 -6.03 -6.46 9.18
C ASP A 23 -4.94 -5.50 8.61
N VAL A 24 -3.71 -5.99 8.44
CA VAL A 24 -2.59 -5.23 7.89
C VAL A 24 -2.33 -5.52 6.41
N GLU A 25 -3.23 -6.24 5.73
CA GLU A 25 -3.06 -6.64 4.34
C GLU A 25 -4.10 -6.00 3.43
N VAL A 26 -3.66 -5.17 2.48
CA VAL A 26 -4.55 -4.68 1.42
C VAL A 26 -4.59 -5.68 0.27
N ILE A 27 -5.79 -5.96 -0.23
CA ILE A 27 -6.02 -6.92 -1.31
C ILE A 27 -6.12 -6.15 -2.63
N CYS A 28 -5.43 -6.57 -3.68
CA CYS A 28 -5.56 -5.96 -5.00
C CYS A 28 -6.90 -6.35 -5.66
N PRO A 29 -7.68 -5.41 -6.21
CA PRO A 29 -9.03 -5.71 -6.71
C PRO A 29 -9.07 -6.57 -7.98
N PHE A 30 -7.94 -6.80 -8.66
CA PHE A 30 -7.94 -7.50 -9.96
C PHE A 30 -7.63 -8.99 -9.84
N HIS A 31 -6.61 -9.36 -9.08
CA HIS A 31 -6.14 -10.76 -8.96
C HIS A 31 -5.85 -11.15 -7.51
N SER A 32 -6.34 -10.36 -6.55
CA SER A 32 -6.27 -10.64 -5.11
C SER A 32 -4.87 -10.79 -4.52
N SER A 33 -3.82 -10.28 -5.20
CA SER A 33 -2.50 -10.14 -4.58
C SER A 33 -2.59 -9.27 -3.34
N ARG A 34 -1.99 -9.74 -2.25
CA ARG A 34 -2.05 -9.11 -0.94
C ARG A 34 -0.75 -8.36 -0.69
N PHE A 35 -0.86 -7.20 -0.06
CA PHE A 35 0.29 -6.37 0.29
C PHE A 35 0.22 -5.99 1.76
N SER A 36 1.34 -6.08 2.47
CA SER A 36 1.44 -5.51 3.82
C SER A 36 1.36 -3.99 3.74
N VAL A 37 0.41 -3.37 4.43
CA VAL A 37 0.36 -1.90 4.54
C VAL A 37 1.49 -1.35 5.42
N VAL A 38 2.10 -2.20 6.25
CA VAL A 38 3.18 -1.81 7.17
C VAL A 38 4.53 -1.76 6.44
N THR A 39 4.84 -2.79 5.64
CA THR A 39 6.15 -2.95 4.99
C THR A 39 6.11 -2.72 3.48
N GLY A 40 4.93 -2.70 2.86
CA GLY A 40 4.75 -2.64 1.42
C GLY A 40 5.00 -3.97 0.71
N GLU A 41 5.40 -5.03 1.44
CA GLU A 41 5.73 -6.33 0.87
C GLU A 41 4.56 -6.96 0.11
N ALA A 42 4.85 -7.56 -1.05
CA ALA A 42 3.90 -8.41 -1.75
C ALA A 42 3.86 -9.80 -1.10
N LEU A 43 2.74 -10.13 -0.48
CA LEU A 43 2.57 -11.33 0.34
C LEU A 43 2.06 -12.53 -0.46
N THR A 44 1.32 -12.27 -1.54
CA THR A 44 0.78 -13.32 -2.40
C THR A 44 0.93 -13.00 -3.89
N ARG A 45 1.11 -14.05 -4.68
CA ARG A 45 1.11 -13.98 -6.15
C ARG A 45 -0.24 -13.48 -6.69
N PRO A 46 -0.31 -12.93 -7.92
CA PRO A 46 0.79 -12.76 -8.88
C PRO A 46 1.78 -11.61 -8.59
N ALA A 47 1.53 -10.72 -7.65
CA ALA A 47 2.53 -9.72 -7.26
C ALA A 47 3.77 -10.37 -6.64
N THR A 48 4.95 -9.90 -7.05
CA THR A 48 6.25 -10.39 -6.55
C THR A 48 7.17 -9.27 -6.09
N LYS A 49 6.81 -8.01 -6.36
CA LYS A 49 7.59 -6.83 -5.96
C LYS A 49 6.83 -6.06 -4.88
N SER A 50 7.53 -5.55 -3.88
CA SER A 50 6.94 -4.65 -2.89
C SER A 50 6.45 -3.35 -3.54
N VAL A 51 5.47 -2.70 -2.92
CA VAL A 51 5.09 -1.33 -3.20
C VAL A 51 5.86 -0.37 -2.29
N GLN A 52 6.10 0.86 -2.77
CA GLN A 52 6.77 1.90 -1.98
C GLN A 52 5.97 2.20 -0.72
N THR A 53 6.63 2.27 0.44
CA THR A 53 6.06 2.82 1.69
C THR A 53 6.42 4.30 1.83
N TYR A 54 5.61 5.05 2.56
CA TYR A 54 5.86 6.45 2.86
C TYR A 54 5.92 6.67 4.36
N GLU A 55 6.89 7.48 4.81
CA GLU A 55 6.95 7.92 6.18
C GLU A 55 5.71 8.76 6.49
N VAL A 56 5.00 8.43 7.57
CA VAL A 56 3.77 9.09 8.00
C VAL A 56 4.03 9.93 9.24
N ARG A 57 3.56 11.18 9.25
CA ARG A 57 3.60 12.07 10.41
C ARG A 57 2.21 12.64 10.66
N ILE A 58 1.80 12.68 11.93
CA ILE A 58 0.58 13.35 12.39
C ILE A 58 0.96 14.77 12.84
N SER A 59 0.23 15.78 12.35
CA SER A 59 0.41 17.19 12.71
C SER A 59 -0.95 17.80 13.04
N GLY A 60 -1.33 17.78 14.32
CA GLY A 60 -2.68 18.17 14.74
C GLY A 60 -3.73 17.21 14.15
N GLU A 61 -4.62 17.74 13.31
CA GLU A 61 -5.66 16.97 12.61
C GLU A 61 -5.21 16.46 11.22
N GLU A 62 -4.01 16.83 10.78
CA GLU A 62 -3.49 16.45 9.46
C GLU A 62 -2.63 15.17 9.53
N ILE A 63 -2.79 14.33 8.50
CA ILE A 63 -1.91 13.18 8.25
C ILE A 63 -1.05 13.53 7.04
N LEU A 64 0.25 13.68 7.27
CA LEU A 64 1.23 14.02 6.26
C LEU A 64 2.02 12.78 5.86
N ILE A 65 2.36 12.69 4.58
CA ILE A 65 3.31 11.68 4.06
C ILE A 65 4.53 12.37 3.48
N LYS A 66 5.71 11.79 3.71
CA LYS A 66 6.93 12.25 3.05
C LYS A 66 6.82 11.97 1.55
N SER A 67 6.95 13.02 0.73
CA SER A 67 6.98 12.83 -0.72
C SER A 67 8.12 11.88 -1.11
N ALA A 68 7.84 10.95 -2.02
CA ALA A 68 8.93 10.27 -2.72
C ALA A 68 9.62 11.31 -3.63
N ASN A 69 10.95 11.28 -3.67
CA ASN A 69 11.69 11.94 -4.73
C ASN A 69 11.39 11.14 -6.01
N VAL A 70 10.68 11.77 -6.95
CA VAL A 70 10.36 11.21 -8.27
C VAL A 70 11.56 11.39 -9.19
#